data_AF-A0A2G2JZ05-F1
#
_entry.id   AF-A0A2G2JZ05-F1
#
_cell.length_a   1.000
_cell.length_b   1.000
_cell.length_c   1.000
_cell.angle_alpha   90.00
_cell.angle_beta   90.00
_cell.angle_gamma   90.00
#
_symmetry.space_group_name_H-M   'P 1'
#
loop_
_entity.id
_entity.type
_entity.pdbx_description
1 polymer ?
#
loop_
_entity_poly.entity_id
_entity_poly.type
_entity_poly.pdbx_seq_one_letter_code
_entity_poly.pdbx_strand_id
1 'polypeptide(L)'
;MAKAFTSKQSKVIKNILGDGYGGKLYKYLYKHKAVKSTNVPSTIAYLYQIVNGQKTSKIIQKKILDMVETELLNQAEEKQRLKLLLG
;
A
#
# COMPACT_ATOMS: atom_id res chain seq x y z
N MET A 1 -3.80 -8.71 18.73
CA MET A 1 -3.87 -9.17 17.33
C MET A 1 -3.99 -7.96 16.41
N ALA A 2 -3.41 -7.96 15.20
CA ALA A 2 -3.67 -6.91 14.23
C ALA A 2 -5.15 -6.99 13.79
N LYS A 3 -5.80 -5.84 13.56
CA LYS A 3 -7.19 -5.80 13.08
C LYS A 3 -7.18 -5.67 11.55
N ALA A 4 -8.17 -6.26 10.89
CA ALA A 4 -8.40 -6.03 9.47
C ALA A 4 -8.63 -4.53 9.20
N PHE A 5 -8.29 -4.08 7.99
CA PHE A 5 -8.65 -2.72 7.58
C PHE A 5 -10.17 -2.57 7.50
N THR A 6 -10.70 -1.45 7.99
CA THR A 6 -12.11 -1.11 7.81
C THR A 6 -12.37 -0.64 6.39
N SER A 7 -13.63 -0.66 5.94
CA SER A 7 -14.01 -0.17 4.60
C SER A 7 -13.54 1.27 4.34
N LYS A 8 -13.55 2.13 5.37
CA LYS A 8 -13.03 3.50 5.29
C LYS A 8 -11.52 3.50 5.05
N GLN A 9 -10.75 2.71 5.81
CA GLN A 9 -9.30 2.58 5.63
C GLN A 9 -8.96 2.00 4.26
N SER A 10 -9.66 0.95 3.82
CA SER A 10 -9.49 0.36 2.49
C SER A 10 -9.69 1.37 1.37
N LYS A 11 -10.73 2.22 1.46
CA LYS A 11 -11.00 3.28 0.47
C LYS A 11 -9.87 4.29 0.43
N VAL A 12 -9.37 4.74 1.59
CA VAL A 12 -8.25 5.69 1.67
C VAL A 12 -6.98 5.09 1.06
N ILE A 13 -6.63 3.85 1.41
CA ILE A 13 -5.46 3.15 0.87
C ILE A 13 -5.53 3.06 -0.66
N LYS A 14 -6.68 2.64 -1.20
CA LYS A 14 -6.88 2.54 -2.66
C LYS A 14 -6.74 3.89 -3.36
N ASN A 15 -7.32 4.94 -2.79
CA ASN A 15 -7.24 6.29 -3.36
C ASN A 15 -5.79 6.81 -3.40
N ILE A 16 -5.01 6.56 -2.36
CA ILE A 16 -3.62 7.02 -2.30
C ILE A 16 -2.74 6.21 -3.26
N LEU A 17 -2.85 4.89 -3.26
CA LEU A 17 -2.01 4.03 -4.10
C LEU A 17 -2.42 4.04 -5.59
N GLY A 18 -3.66 4.43 -5.88
CA GLY A 18 -4.22 4.56 -7.22
C GLY A 18 -4.46 3.22 -7.94
N ASP A 19 -4.71 3.32 -9.24
CA ASP A 19 -4.95 2.13 -10.07
C ASP A 19 -3.71 1.24 -10.17
N GLY A 20 -3.97 -0.08 -10.27
CA GLY A 20 -2.90 -1.08 -10.29
C GLY A 20 -2.14 -1.23 -8.96
N TYR A 21 -2.67 -0.70 -7.85
CA TYR A 21 -2.02 -0.77 -6.53
C TYR A 21 -1.60 -2.18 -6.11
N GLY A 22 -2.30 -3.23 -6.56
CA GLY A 22 -1.94 -4.62 -6.27
C GLY A 22 -0.56 -5.00 -6.82
N GLY A 23 -0.25 -4.58 -8.06
CA GLY A 23 1.07 -4.79 -8.66
C GLY A 23 2.15 -3.93 -8.02
N LYS A 24 1.82 -2.69 -7.64
CA LYS A 24 2.75 -1.80 -6.91
C LYS A 24 3.11 -2.37 -5.54
N LEU A 25 2.12 -2.82 -4.77
CA LEU A 25 2.30 -3.48 -3.48
C LEU A 25 3.14 -4.75 -3.61
N TYR A 26 2.86 -5.59 -4.61
CA TYR A 26 3.63 -6.80 -4.85
C TYR A 26 5.13 -6.49 -5.05
N LYS A 27 5.44 -5.55 -5.96
CA LYS A 27 6.81 -5.11 -6.22
C LYS A 27 7.47 -4.50 -4.97
N TYR A 28 6.74 -3.67 -4.23
CA TYR A 28 7.23 -3.05 -2.99
C TYR A 28 7.58 -4.10 -1.93
N LEU A 29 6.66 -5.04 -1.68
CA LEU A 29 6.85 -6.11 -0.71
C LEU A 29 8.00 -7.04 -1.08
N TYR A 30 8.18 -7.33 -2.38
CA TYR A 30 9.32 -8.09 -2.90
C TYR A 30 10.65 -7.35 -2.66
N LYS A 31 10.72 -6.07 -3.01
CA LYS A 31 11.91 -5.22 -2.80
C LYS A 31 12.30 -5.14 -1.32
N HIS A 32 11.33 -5.05 -0.42
CA HIS A 32 11.55 -4.96 1.02
C HIS A 32 11.64 -6.33 1.72
N LYS A 33 11.81 -7.44 0.97
CA LYS A 33 11.95 -8.81 1.49
C LYS A 33 10.82 -9.27 2.42
N ALA A 34 9.66 -8.63 2.37
CA ALA A 34 8.50 -8.96 3.21
C ALA A 34 7.79 -10.27 2.77
N VAL A 35 8.17 -10.80 1.61
CA VAL A 35 7.54 -11.95 0.92
C VAL A 35 8.53 -13.10 0.69
N LYS A 36 9.77 -12.99 1.19
CA LYS A 36 10.80 -14.04 1.04
C LYS A 36 10.61 -15.23 1.99
N SER A 37 9.74 -15.15 3.00
CA SER A 37 9.40 -16.33 3.79
C SER A 37 8.30 -17.10 3.07
N THR A 38 8.54 -18.36 2.79
CA THR A 38 7.65 -19.38 2.20
C THR A 38 6.26 -19.50 2.84
N ASN A 39 5.95 -18.72 3.89
CA ASN A 39 4.71 -18.75 4.67
C ASN A 39 3.80 -17.52 4.50
N VAL A 40 4.13 -16.57 3.62
CA VAL A 40 3.28 -15.39 3.39
C VAL A 40 2.81 -15.39 1.94
N PRO A 41 1.54 -15.72 1.66
CA PRO A 41 1.00 -15.65 0.31
C PRO A 41 1.12 -14.20 -0.18
N SER A 42 1.92 -13.96 -1.20
CA SER A 42 2.17 -12.62 -1.74
C SER A 42 1.51 -12.40 -3.09
N THR A 43 0.55 -13.24 -3.47
CA THR A 43 -0.16 -13.04 -4.73
C THR A 43 -0.91 -11.70 -4.70
N ILE A 44 -1.08 -11.07 -5.87
CA ILE A 44 -1.84 -9.82 -6.00
C ILE A 44 -3.25 -9.98 -5.39
N ALA A 45 -3.90 -11.13 -5.63
CA ALA A 45 -5.20 -11.45 -5.05
C ALA A 45 -5.19 -11.45 -3.50
N TYR A 46 -4.14 -12.02 -2.87
CA TYR A 46 -4.02 -11.99 -1.42
C TYR A 46 -3.83 -10.57 -0.90
N LEU A 47 -3.03 -9.74 -1.57
CA LEU A 47 -2.85 -8.34 -1.21
C LEU A 47 -4.16 -7.56 -1.30
N TYR A 48 -5.00 -7.83 -2.31
CA TYR A 48 -6.35 -7.28 -2.38
C TYR A 48 -7.21 -7.71 -1.21
N GLN A 49 -7.16 -8.99 -0.81
CA GLN A 49 -7.91 -9.48 0.35
C GLN A 49 -7.45 -8.78 1.65
N ILE A 50 -6.15 -8.50 1.81
CA ILE A 50 -5.65 -7.72 2.95
C ILE A 50 -6.17 -6.28 2.90
N VAL A 51 -6.00 -5.59 1.76
CA VAL A 51 -6.43 -4.18 1.60
C VAL A 51 -7.94 -4.03 1.79
N ASN A 52 -8.74 -4.99 1.33
CA ASN A 52 -10.19 -5.02 1.46
C ASN A 52 -10.69 -5.45 2.85
N GLY A 53 -9.79 -5.74 3.80
CA GLY A 53 -10.16 -6.17 5.15
C GLY A 53 -10.69 -7.61 5.24
N GLN A 54 -10.61 -8.39 4.16
CA GLN A 54 -11.06 -9.79 4.11
C GLN A 54 -10.07 -10.75 4.77
N LYS A 55 -8.78 -10.38 4.77
CA LYS A 55 -7.71 -11.10 5.48
C LYS A 55 -6.90 -10.13 6.32
N THR A 56 -6.17 -10.69 7.29
CA THR A 56 -5.28 -9.91 8.16
C THR A 56 -3.88 -10.51 8.16
N SER A 57 -2.88 -9.64 7.99
CA SER A 57 -1.46 -9.98 8.15
C SER A 57 -0.75 -8.74 8.68
N LYS A 58 -0.27 -8.80 9.93
CA LYS A 58 0.38 -7.65 10.59
C LYS A 58 1.57 -7.11 9.79
N ILE A 59 2.37 -8.01 9.21
CA ILE A 59 3.57 -7.66 8.45
C ILE A 59 3.19 -6.97 7.13
N ILE A 60 2.24 -7.54 6.39
CA ILE A 60 1.78 -6.95 5.12
C ILE A 60 1.05 -5.63 5.37
N GLN A 61 0.18 -5.56 6.38
CA GLN A 61 -0.51 -4.31 6.72
C GLN A 61 0.46 -3.20 7.09
N LYS A 62 1.50 -3.49 7.88
CA LYS A 62 2.56 -2.51 8.16
C LYS A 62 3.21 -2.01 6.87
N LYS A 63 3.57 -2.93 5.97
CA LYS A 63 4.21 -2.56 4.70
C LYS A 63 3.29 -1.81 3.73
N ILE A 64 1.99 -2.10 3.75
CA ILE A 64 1.00 -1.30 3.01
C ILE A 64 0.99 0.13 3.53
N LEU A 65 0.99 0.31 4.85
CA LEU A 65 1.00 1.64 5.47
C LEU A 65 2.32 2.39 5.19
N ASP A 66 3.47 1.71 5.28
CA ASP A 66 4.78 2.29 4.91
C ASP A 66 4.76 2.81 3.45
N MET A 67 4.16 2.04 2.53
CA MET A 67 4.03 2.44 1.13
C MET A 67 3.06 3.61 0.94
N VAL A 68 1.94 3.62 1.66
CA VAL A 68 0.95 4.71 1.64
C VAL A 68 1.58 6.02 2.11
N GLU A 69 2.38 5.98 3.18
CA GLU A 69 3.13 7.13 3.67
C GLU A 69 4.13 7.65 2.63
N THR A 70 4.87 6.74 1.99
CA THR A 70 5.81 7.10 0.92
C THR A 70 5.10 7.80 -0.25
N GLU A 71 3.94 7.29 -0.67
CA GLU A 71 3.18 7.85 -1.78
C GLU A 71 2.61 9.24 -1.45
N LEU A 72 2.15 9.44 -0.21
CA LEU A 72 1.70 10.76 0.25
C LEU A 72 2.82 11.80 0.21
N LEU A 73 4.05 11.42 0.60
CA LEU A 73 5.21 12.31 0.54
C LEU A 73 5.54 12.69 -0.91
N ASN A 74 5.56 11.70 -1.83
CA ASN A 74 5.80 11.96 -3.26
C ASN A 74 4.75 12.90 -3.85
N GLN A 75 3.47 12.71 -3.52
CA GLN A 75 2.39 13.58 -3.98
C GLN A 75 2.51 15.00 -3.42
N ALA A 76 2.98 15.15 -2.17
CA ALA A 76 3.21 16.46 -1.57
C ALA A 76 4.38 17.19 -2.25
N GLU A 77 5.48 16.49 -2.55
CA GLU A 77 6.61 17.04 -3.29
C GLU A 77 6.22 17.46 -4.71
N GLU A 78 5.48 16.60 -5.42
CA GLU A 78 5.02 16.91 -6.77
C GLU A 78 4.09 18.13 -6.78
N LYS A 79 3.18 18.23 -5.81
CA LYS A 79 2.32 19.40 -5.65
C LYS A 79 3.12 20.69 -5.41
N GLN A 80 4.23 20.63 -4.68
CA GLN A 80 5.11 21.79 -4.49
C GLN A 80 5.82 22.16 -5.81
N ARG A 81 6.35 21.18 -6.54
CA ARG A 81 7.00 21.41 -7.84
C ARG A 81 6.04 22.04 -8.86
N LEU A 82 4.82 21.53 -8.97
CA LEU A 82 3.81 22.09 -9.87
C LEU A 82 3.44 23.54 -9.53
N LYS A 83 3.38 23.89 -8.24
CA LYS A 83 3.15 25.29 -7.82
C LYS A 83 4.28 26.22 -8.25
N LEU A 84 5.53 25.76 -8.23
CA LEU A 84 6.69 26.56 -8.66
C LEU A 84 6.76 26.73 -10.18
N LEU A 85 6.18 25.79 -10.95
CA LEU A 85 6.14 25.86 -12.42
C LEU A 85 4.97 26.71 -12.95
N LEU A 86 3.89 26.84 -12.18
CA LEU A 86 2.65 27.52 -12.57
C LEU A 86 2.48 28.92 -11.96
N GLY A 87 3.37 29.33 -11.06
CA GLY A 87 3.40 30.66 -10.43
C GLY A 87 4.62 31.44 -10.90
#